data_AF-A0A178ZK59-F1
#
_entry.id   AF-A0A178ZK59-F1
#
_cell.length_a   1.000
_cell.length_b   1.000
_cell.length_c   1.000
_cell.angle_alpha   90.00
_cell.angle_beta   90.00
_cell.angle_gamma   90.00
#
_symmetry.space_group_name_H-M   'P 1'
#
loop_
_entity.id
_entity.type
_entity.pdbx_description
1 polymer ?
#
loop_
_entity_poly.entity_id
_entity_poly.type
_entity_poly.pdbx_seq_one_letter_code
_entity_poly.pdbx_strand_id
1 'polypeptide(L)'
;MNESQRIATSYLNTILADFGAANSSAKSTVRFTHGFPPVSQTKGTDIHLSLIGAIPSAANALLAARMLELRGGPAQEIEIDLRRSHNYIDPDIGMTPCIWGQEIPVDALIGNPFLRNIFETKDGRHVILSAVYIELVYKWTAFLRCSALESDIRATVKQWDSKVLEAAAAEAGMPMAVVQSEETWAANPHGQHMAKLPIVPIEKRTDAPPKPLSPSPSRPLEGLKVLCCTHAIAGPSSGRTLAEHGASVLQIMFTHGFEHASVYAGANLGCASARLNFHKQEDREHLWTLIQDADVWVDSYREGAIAKFGFSDDAMFARNPSLIISHVRCYGTTGPWARKPGFDMQGSASSGMLAHCGDGLANPQWPPEMVVNDYTTGYFGALRIQSALLQRAQYGGGYVVSPSLTGTAMAIMKHFKTTPTNMPANLTDDALPPESVEGPSGWGYLKTLKPLPNMSKTPQKYDPIFLAQIGSSPPVFPGDEDKWDKDKIQPRKKACTKTDIEAPFLAKMSSLAELSMKYFIPN
;
A
#
# COMPACT_ATOMS: atom_id res chain seq x y z
N MET A 1 -2.67 -32.08 -10.95
CA MET A 1 -2.44 -30.63 -11.07
C MET A 1 -2.55 -30.25 -12.54
N ASN A 2 -3.48 -29.36 -12.91
CA ASN A 2 -3.58 -28.84 -14.28
C ASN A 2 -2.44 -27.84 -14.57
N GLU A 3 -2.35 -27.35 -15.80
CA GLU A 3 -1.27 -26.44 -16.21
C GLU A 3 -1.31 -25.10 -15.46
N SER A 4 -2.48 -24.50 -15.25
CA SER A 4 -2.66 -23.26 -14.49
C SER A 4 -2.12 -23.38 -13.06
N GLN A 5 -2.43 -24.49 -12.39
CA GLN A 5 -1.98 -24.76 -11.03
C GLN A 5 -0.46 -24.95 -10.96
N ARG A 6 0.16 -25.57 -11.98
CA ARG A 6 1.63 -25.68 -12.09
C ARG A 6 2.27 -24.31 -12.24
N ILE A 7 1.72 -23.47 -13.11
CA ILE A 7 2.17 -22.09 -13.32
C ILE A 7 2.08 -21.30 -12.01
N ALA A 8 0.91 -21.28 -11.37
CA ALA A 8 0.70 -20.59 -10.09
C ALA A 8 1.68 -21.07 -9.00
N THR A 9 1.89 -22.39 -8.88
CA THR A 9 2.87 -22.95 -7.93
C THR A 9 4.30 -22.48 -8.20
N SER A 10 4.71 -22.43 -9.48
CA SER A 10 6.03 -21.95 -9.87
C SER A 10 6.24 -20.47 -9.50
N TYR A 11 5.23 -19.63 -9.76
CA TYR A 11 5.27 -18.22 -9.39
C TYR A 11 5.26 -18.00 -7.89
N LEU A 12 4.48 -18.79 -7.13
CA LEU A 12 4.52 -18.77 -5.67
C LEU A 12 5.92 -19.07 -5.14
N ASN A 13 6.58 -20.11 -5.65
CA ASN A 13 7.93 -20.46 -5.25
C ASN A 13 8.95 -19.36 -5.60
N THR A 14 8.79 -18.72 -6.77
CA THR A 14 9.62 -17.59 -7.18
C THR A 14 9.50 -16.41 -6.22
N ILE A 15 8.26 -16.04 -5.86
CA ILE A 15 8.02 -14.96 -4.91
C ILE A 15 8.51 -15.34 -3.51
N LEU A 16 8.25 -16.55 -3.02
CA LEU A 16 8.75 -16.99 -1.72
C LEU A 16 10.29 -16.96 -1.66
N ALA A 17 10.99 -17.29 -2.75
CA ALA A 17 12.45 -17.22 -2.80
C ALA A 17 12.98 -15.79 -2.62
N ASP A 18 12.38 -14.78 -3.29
CA ASP A 18 12.77 -13.37 -3.16
C ASP A 18 12.61 -12.83 -1.72
N PHE A 19 11.67 -13.40 -0.97
CA PHE A 19 11.39 -13.03 0.43
C PHE A 19 12.13 -13.90 1.46
N GLY A 20 13.05 -14.78 1.01
CA GLY A 20 13.79 -15.68 1.89
C GLY A 20 12.92 -16.76 2.55
N ALA A 21 11.80 -17.10 1.90
CA ALA A 21 10.73 -17.94 2.41
C ALA A 21 10.52 -19.27 1.64
N ALA A 22 11.39 -19.61 0.69
CA ALA A 22 11.21 -20.82 -0.14
C ALA A 22 11.39 -22.14 0.63
N ASN A 23 12.23 -22.19 1.65
CA ASN A 23 12.68 -23.43 2.29
C ASN A 23 12.45 -23.40 3.81
N SER A 24 11.32 -23.95 4.27
CA SER A 24 11.09 -24.23 5.68
C SER A 24 10.82 -25.72 5.88
N SER A 25 11.25 -26.28 7.00
CA SER A 25 10.82 -27.61 7.48
C SER A 25 9.33 -27.65 7.88
N ALA A 26 8.59 -26.56 7.69
CA ALA A 26 7.18 -26.46 7.98
C ALA A 26 6.35 -27.33 7.04
N LYS A 27 5.21 -27.80 7.57
CA LYS A 27 4.35 -28.80 6.97
C LYS A 27 3.14 -28.19 6.25
N SER A 28 2.81 -26.92 6.48
CA SER A 28 1.71 -26.24 5.79
C SER A 28 1.99 -26.10 4.31
N THR A 29 0.95 -26.29 3.49
CA THR A 29 1.04 -26.35 2.03
C THR A 29 0.01 -25.44 1.37
N VAL A 30 0.30 -25.00 0.15
CA VAL A 30 -0.66 -24.27 -0.71
C VAL A 30 -1.18 -25.23 -1.79
N ARG A 31 -2.49 -25.27 -1.98
CA ARG A 31 -3.15 -25.96 -3.08
C ARG A 31 -3.96 -24.97 -3.92
N PHE A 32 -3.52 -24.75 -5.15
CA PHE A 32 -4.32 -24.06 -6.15
C PHE A 32 -5.38 -25.02 -6.73
N THR A 33 -6.62 -24.55 -6.84
CA THR A 33 -7.73 -25.32 -7.43
C THR A 33 -8.21 -24.67 -8.72
N HIS A 34 -8.75 -25.51 -9.62
CA HIS A 34 -9.24 -25.11 -10.95
C HIS A 34 -8.16 -24.46 -11.84
N GLY A 35 -8.53 -24.11 -13.07
CA GLY A 35 -7.72 -23.39 -14.03
C GLY A 35 -7.89 -21.87 -13.95
N PHE A 36 -7.01 -21.14 -14.61
CA PHE A 36 -7.24 -19.71 -14.85
C PHE A 36 -8.45 -19.54 -15.77
N PRO A 37 -9.29 -18.51 -15.56
CA PRO A 37 -10.29 -18.16 -16.55
C PRO A 37 -9.68 -17.51 -17.79
N PRO A 38 -10.41 -17.49 -18.92
CA PRO A 38 -10.05 -16.71 -20.09
C PRO A 38 -9.79 -15.22 -19.75
N VAL A 39 -8.79 -14.61 -20.38
CA VAL A 39 -8.46 -13.18 -20.16
C VAL A 39 -9.62 -12.24 -20.49
N SER A 40 -10.47 -12.64 -21.44
CA SER A 40 -11.69 -11.92 -21.81
C SER A 40 -12.71 -11.81 -20.66
N GLN A 41 -12.61 -12.67 -19.65
CA GLN A 41 -13.48 -12.66 -18.47
C GLN A 41 -12.83 -11.99 -17.25
N THR A 42 -11.53 -11.67 -17.29
CA THR A 42 -10.76 -11.27 -16.09
C THR A 42 -10.09 -9.90 -16.21
N LYS A 43 -10.33 -9.16 -17.30
CA LYS A 43 -9.62 -7.91 -17.66
C LYS A 43 -8.08 -8.09 -17.76
N GLY A 44 -7.59 -9.32 -17.81
CA GLY A 44 -6.17 -9.64 -17.70
C GLY A 44 -5.41 -9.69 -19.03
N THR A 45 -5.73 -8.80 -19.98
CA THR A 45 -5.17 -8.87 -21.34
C THR A 45 -3.66 -8.61 -21.36
N ASP A 46 -3.19 -7.56 -20.66
CA ASP A 46 -1.77 -7.18 -20.68
C ASP A 46 -1.00 -7.66 -19.45
N ILE A 47 -1.71 -7.75 -18.32
CA ILE A 47 -1.21 -8.23 -17.03
C ILE A 47 -2.14 -9.31 -16.46
N HIS A 48 -1.55 -10.35 -15.89
CA HIS A 48 -2.25 -11.56 -15.49
C HIS A 48 -2.87 -11.39 -14.09
N LEU A 49 -4.06 -10.80 -14.04
CA LEU A 49 -4.73 -10.45 -12.77
C LEU A 49 -4.98 -11.66 -11.85
N SER A 50 -5.29 -12.85 -12.38
CA SER A 50 -5.44 -14.04 -11.53
C SER A 50 -4.16 -14.40 -10.77
N LEU A 51 -2.97 -14.23 -11.36
CA LEU A 51 -1.70 -14.45 -10.66
C LEU A 51 -1.43 -13.34 -9.64
N ILE A 52 -1.70 -12.08 -10.00
CA ILE A 52 -1.47 -10.94 -9.10
C ILE A 52 -2.35 -11.04 -7.84
N GLY A 53 -3.60 -11.51 -7.96
CA GLY A 53 -4.45 -11.74 -6.78
C GLY A 53 -4.09 -13.00 -5.99
N ALA A 54 -3.74 -14.10 -6.68
CA ALA A 54 -3.48 -15.39 -6.04
C ALA A 54 -2.13 -15.44 -5.31
N ILE A 55 -1.04 -14.97 -5.93
CA ILE A 55 0.31 -15.28 -5.47
C ILE A 55 0.71 -14.52 -4.19
N PRO A 56 0.54 -13.19 -4.10
CA PRO A 56 0.88 -12.44 -2.89
C PRO A 56 0.01 -12.85 -1.69
N SER A 57 -1.28 -13.14 -1.91
CA SER A 57 -2.18 -13.61 -0.85
C SER A 57 -1.83 -15.02 -0.38
N ALA A 58 -1.51 -15.95 -1.29
CA ALA A 58 -0.99 -17.28 -0.97
C ALA A 58 0.28 -17.22 -0.10
N ALA A 59 1.23 -16.37 -0.50
CA ALA A 59 2.50 -16.24 0.18
C ALA A 59 2.31 -15.73 1.62
N ASN A 60 1.42 -14.73 1.82
CA ASN A 60 1.09 -14.23 3.16
C ASN A 60 0.43 -15.31 4.03
N ALA A 61 -0.58 -16.01 3.51
CA ALA A 61 -1.28 -17.06 4.25
C ALA A 61 -0.34 -18.24 4.60
N LEU A 62 0.57 -18.60 3.70
CA LEU A 62 1.57 -19.62 3.95
C LEU A 62 2.56 -19.19 5.04
N LEU A 63 3.09 -17.96 4.99
CA LEU A 63 4.01 -17.48 6.02
C LEU A 63 3.34 -17.40 7.40
N ALA A 64 2.09 -16.96 7.44
CA ALA A 64 1.29 -16.95 8.65
C ALA A 64 1.13 -18.38 9.20
N ALA A 65 0.74 -19.36 8.36
CA ALA A 65 0.61 -20.75 8.77
C ALA A 65 1.93 -21.34 9.31
N ARG A 66 3.07 -20.98 8.70
CA ARG A 66 4.40 -21.41 9.17
C ARG A 66 4.77 -20.76 10.51
N MET A 67 4.43 -19.49 10.71
CA MET A 67 4.58 -18.83 12.01
C MET A 67 3.74 -19.53 13.09
N LEU A 68 2.52 -19.95 12.76
CA LEU A 68 1.67 -20.74 13.67
C LEU A 68 2.35 -22.06 14.08
N GLU A 69 2.88 -22.81 13.11
CA GLU A 69 3.60 -24.07 13.37
C GLU A 69 4.81 -23.88 14.29
N LEU A 70 5.61 -22.85 14.04
CA LEU A 70 6.78 -22.51 14.87
C LEU A 70 6.39 -22.16 16.32
N ARG A 71 5.13 -21.76 16.53
CA ARG A 71 4.55 -21.42 17.84
C ARG A 71 3.80 -22.61 18.47
N GLY A 72 3.94 -23.81 17.90
CA GLY A 72 3.33 -25.06 18.38
C GLY A 72 1.90 -25.32 17.88
N GLY A 73 1.40 -24.49 16.96
CA GLY A 73 0.09 -24.69 16.34
C GLY A 73 0.10 -25.76 15.24
N PRO A 74 -1.08 -26.16 14.73
CA PRO A 74 -1.19 -27.19 13.72
C PRO A 74 -0.72 -26.69 12.34
N ALA A 75 -0.10 -27.59 11.58
CA ALA A 75 0.05 -27.41 10.15
C ALA A 75 -1.32 -27.41 9.46
N GLN A 76 -1.42 -26.70 8.34
CA GLN A 76 -2.67 -26.55 7.63
C GLN A 76 -2.49 -26.43 6.12
N GLU A 77 -3.59 -26.62 5.42
CA GLU A 77 -3.65 -26.47 3.98
C GLU A 77 -4.28 -25.12 3.66
N ILE A 78 -3.68 -24.41 2.70
CA ILE A 78 -4.16 -23.14 2.17
C ILE A 78 -4.67 -23.38 0.75
N GLU A 79 -5.99 -23.30 0.56
CA GLU A 79 -6.62 -23.44 -0.74
C GLU A 79 -6.84 -22.08 -1.42
N ILE A 80 -6.59 -22.00 -2.73
CA ILE A 80 -6.89 -20.82 -3.56
C ILE A 80 -7.59 -21.25 -4.85
N ASP A 81 -8.80 -20.75 -5.09
CA ASP A 81 -9.54 -20.95 -6.34
C ASP A 81 -9.09 -19.94 -7.40
N LEU A 82 -8.39 -20.44 -8.43
CA LEU A 82 -7.85 -19.61 -9.50
C LEU A 82 -8.94 -18.93 -10.33
N ARG A 83 -10.18 -19.43 -10.31
CA ARG A 83 -11.31 -18.83 -11.03
C ARG A 83 -11.75 -17.48 -10.48
N ARG A 84 -11.47 -17.20 -9.21
CA ARG A 84 -11.88 -15.96 -8.51
C ARG A 84 -10.75 -14.97 -8.29
N SER A 85 -9.50 -15.41 -8.45
CA SER A 85 -8.32 -14.69 -7.97
C SER A 85 -8.15 -13.29 -8.58
N HIS A 86 -8.64 -13.07 -9.81
CA HIS A 86 -8.61 -11.76 -10.48
C HIS A 86 -9.38 -10.65 -9.75
N ASN A 87 -10.33 -11.00 -8.88
CA ASN A 87 -11.14 -10.05 -8.12
C ASN A 87 -10.45 -9.47 -6.87
N TYR A 88 -9.25 -9.93 -6.52
CA TYR A 88 -8.63 -9.72 -5.20
C TYR A 88 -7.40 -8.83 -5.21
N ILE A 89 -7.21 -8.09 -6.31
CA ILE A 89 -6.16 -7.08 -6.43
C ILE A 89 -6.71 -5.77 -5.88
N ASP A 90 -7.89 -5.37 -6.35
CA ASP A 90 -8.62 -4.20 -5.91
C ASP A 90 -10.05 -4.68 -5.60
N PRO A 91 -10.58 -4.42 -4.38
CA PRO A 91 -11.95 -4.76 -4.02
C PRO A 91 -12.97 -4.39 -5.11
N ASP A 92 -12.80 -3.23 -5.76
CA ASP A 92 -13.74 -2.71 -6.76
C ASP A 92 -13.74 -3.48 -8.10
N ILE A 93 -12.78 -4.40 -8.35
CA ILE A 93 -12.79 -5.24 -9.56
C ILE A 93 -13.98 -6.18 -9.57
N GLY A 94 -14.18 -6.87 -8.45
CA GLY A 94 -15.17 -7.93 -8.36
C GLY A 94 -16.43 -7.54 -7.60
N MET A 95 -16.33 -6.55 -6.71
CA MET A 95 -17.46 -6.16 -5.86
C MET A 95 -17.26 -4.78 -5.23
N THR A 96 -18.20 -3.87 -5.45
CA THR A 96 -18.28 -2.61 -4.72
C THR A 96 -18.75 -2.87 -3.27
N PRO A 97 -17.93 -2.55 -2.24
CA PRO A 97 -18.34 -2.68 -0.85
C PRO A 97 -19.55 -1.79 -0.53
N CYS A 98 -20.40 -2.24 0.39
CA CYS A 98 -21.61 -1.50 0.75
C CYS A 98 -21.89 -1.49 2.25
N ILE A 99 -22.55 -0.42 2.71
CA ILE A 99 -23.07 -0.25 4.07
C ILE A 99 -24.58 -0.20 3.97
N TRP A 100 -25.29 -1.10 4.67
CA TRP A 100 -26.75 -1.23 4.59
C TRP A 100 -27.27 -1.37 3.14
N GLY A 101 -26.50 -2.05 2.28
CA GLY A 101 -26.82 -2.24 0.86
C GLY A 101 -26.56 -1.02 -0.03
N GLN A 102 -26.07 0.10 0.51
CA GLN A 102 -25.69 1.29 -0.23
C GLN A 102 -24.19 1.33 -0.48
N GLU A 103 -23.78 1.72 -1.69
CA GLU A 103 -22.38 1.93 -2.05
C GLU A 103 -21.72 2.93 -1.09
N ILE A 104 -20.47 2.64 -0.71
CA ILE A 104 -19.66 3.59 0.06
C ILE A 104 -19.25 4.72 -0.88
N PRO A 105 -19.59 5.99 -0.57
CA PRO A 105 -19.34 7.08 -1.50
C PRO A 105 -17.85 7.25 -1.79
N VAL A 106 -17.54 7.52 -3.04
CA VAL A 106 -16.22 7.98 -3.47
C VAL A 106 -16.20 9.50 -3.26
N ASP A 107 -15.61 9.95 -2.15
CA ASP A 107 -15.50 11.38 -1.79
C ASP A 107 -14.45 12.15 -2.63
N ALA A 108 -14.39 11.86 -3.93
CA ALA A 108 -13.53 12.54 -4.88
C ALA A 108 -14.22 13.78 -5.47
N LEU A 109 -13.43 14.79 -5.82
CA LEU A 109 -13.92 15.94 -6.57
C LEU A 109 -14.45 15.47 -7.94
N ILE A 110 -15.75 15.61 -8.17
CA ILE A 110 -16.38 15.27 -9.46
C ILE A 110 -15.68 16.08 -10.56
N GLY A 111 -15.26 15.40 -11.62
CA GLY A 111 -14.55 16.03 -12.74
C GLY A 111 -13.08 16.37 -12.47
N ASN A 112 -12.47 15.84 -11.41
CA ASN A 112 -11.05 16.04 -11.12
C ASN A 112 -10.15 15.59 -12.30
N PRO A 113 -9.45 16.51 -12.99
CA PRO A 113 -8.71 16.18 -14.21
C PRO A 113 -7.44 15.37 -13.92
N PHE A 114 -7.03 15.23 -12.66
CA PHE A 114 -5.77 14.58 -12.28
C PHE A 114 -5.94 13.13 -11.81
N LEU A 115 -7.12 12.52 -12.00
CA LEU A 115 -7.35 11.14 -11.58
C LEU A 115 -7.02 10.12 -12.67
N ARG A 116 -7.39 10.41 -13.94
CA ARG A 116 -7.28 9.44 -15.04
C ARG A 116 -6.59 9.98 -16.29
N ASN A 117 -6.23 11.25 -16.32
CA ASN A 117 -5.68 11.84 -17.54
C ASN A 117 -4.18 11.57 -17.68
N ILE A 118 -3.81 11.20 -18.90
CA ILE A 118 -2.43 11.20 -19.39
C ILE A 118 -2.27 12.47 -20.21
N PHE A 119 -1.31 13.32 -19.82
CA PHE A 119 -1.09 14.62 -20.45
C PHE A 119 0.08 14.56 -21.40
N GLU A 120 -0.06 15.17 -22.56
CA GLU A 120 1.03 15.30 -23.53
C GLU A 120 1.76 16.63 -23.30
N THR A 121 3.08 16.59 -23.32
CA THR A 121 3.98 17.73 -23.13
C THR A 121 4.45 18.30 -24.47
N LYS A 122 5.16 19.44 -24.43
CA LYS A 122 5.66 20.15 -25.61
C LYS A 122 6.58 19.29 -26.47
N ASP A 123 7.41 18.47 -25.83
CA ASP A 123 8.37 17.54 -26.45
C ASP A 123 7.73 16.21 -26.89
N GLY A 124 6.40 16.13 -26.95
CA GLY A 124 5.65 14.95 -27.41
C GLY A 124 5.70 13.77 -26.43
N ARG A 125 6.15 13.99 -25.19
CA ARG A 125 6.18 12.97 -24.14
C ARG A 125 4.86 12.96 -23.37
N HIS A 126 4.53 11.81 -22.80
CA HIS A 126 3.37 11.66 -21.92
C HIS A 126 3.78 11.75 -20.45
N VAL A 127 2.98 12.44 -19.65
CA VAL A 127 3.22 12.67 -18.22
C VAL A 127 1.95 12.45 -17.40
N ILE A 128 2.14 12.02 -16.16
CA ILE A 128 1.09 11.83 -15.17
C ILE A 128 1.25 12.87 -14.08
N LEU A 129 0.25 13.73 -13.92
CA LEU A 129 0.09 14.64 -12.79
C LEU A 129 -1.09 14.13 -11.97
N SER A 130 -0.87 13.74 -10.71
CA SER A 130 -1.94 13.15 -9.89
C SER A 130 -2.40 14.06 -8.76
N ALA A 131 -3.71 14.10 -8.52
CA ALA A 131 -4.29 14.85 -7.41
C ALA A 131 -5.43 14.05 -6.75
N VAL A 132 -5.08 12.95 -6.07
CA VAL A 132 -6.08 12.09 -5.41
C VAL A 132 -6.72 12.74 -4.18
N TYR A 133 -6.09 13.76 -3.60
CA TYR A 133 -6.62 14.54 -2.48
C TYR A 133 -6.91 15.98 -2.91
N ILE A 134 -7.97 16.59 -2.39
CA ILE A 134 -8.41 17.94 -2.79
C ILE A 134 -7.32 19.00 -2.64
N GLU A 135 -6.50 18.91 -1.59
CA GLU A 135 -5.35 19.79 -1.39
C GLU A 135 -4.36 19.72 -2.57
N LEU A 136 -4.17 18.56 -3.19
CA LEU A 136 -3.29 18.44 -4.36
C LEU A 136 -3.89 19.10 -5.60
N VAL A 137 -5.21 19.15 -5.74
CA VAL A 137 -5.88 19.86 -6.85
C VAL A 137 -5.54 21.35 -6.74
N TYR A 138 -5.70 21.95 -5.56
CA TYR A 138 -5.32 23.34 -5.32
C TYR A 138 -3.83 23.61 -5.55
N LYS A 139 -2.96 22.69 -5.14
CA LYS A 139 -1.52 22.83 -5.39
C LYS A 139 -1.18 22.78 -6.87
N TRP A 140 -1.80 21.87 -7.63
CA TRP A 140 -1.57 21.76 -9.06
C TRP A 140 -2.08 22.98 -9.82
N THR A 141 -3.26 23.49 -9.51
CA THR A 141 -3.79 24.70 -10.16
C THR A 141 -2.99 25.94 -9.79
N ALA A 142 -2.52 26.06 -8.54
CA ALA A 142 -1.60 27.12 -8.13
C ALA A 142 -0.24 27.02 -8.85
N PHE A 143 0.32 25.81 -8.95
CA PHE A 143 1.60 25.56 -9.63
C PHE A 143 1.50 25.80 -11.14
N LEU A 144 0.48 25.27 -11.82
CA LEU A 144 0.28 25.44 -13.26
C LEU A 144 -0.31 26.81 -13.62
N ARG A 145 -0.82 27.55 -12.63
CA ARG A 145 -1.41 28.89 -12.77
C ARG A 145 -2.59 28.92 -13.76
N CYS A 146 -3.41 27.88 -13.72
CA CYS A 146 -4.60 27.74 -14.55
C CYS A 146 -5.77 27.16 -13.75
N SER A 147 -6.97 27.13 -14.35
CA SER A 147 -8.15 26.56 -13.69
C SER A 147 -8.06 25.04 -13.56
N ALA A 148 -8.96 24.43 -12.78
CA ALA A 148 -9.06 22.97 -12.69
C ALA A 148 -9.80 22.31 -13.87
N LEU A 149 -10.08 23.05 -14.95
CA LEU A 149 -10.68 22.48 -16.16
C LEU A 149 -9.64 21.63 -16.90
N GLU A 150 -10.03 20.42 -17.32
CA GLU A 150 -9.14 19.51 -18.04
C GLU A 150 -8.49 20.16 -19.27
N SER A 151 -9.26 20.94 -20.03
CA SER A 151 -8.79 21.69 -21.21
C SER A 151 -7.64 22.64 -20.87
N ASP A 152 -7.76 23.35 -19.74
CA ASP A 152 -6.78 24.35 -19.32
C ASP A 152 -5.51 23.67 -18.83
N ILE A 153 -5.64 22.56 -18.08
CA ILE A 153 -4.51 21.74 -17.67
C ILE A 153 -3.78 21.19 -18.89
N ARG A 154 -4.50 20.60 -19.86
CA ARG A 154 -3.90 20.08 -21.11
C ARG A 154 -3.17 21.17 -21.88
N ALA A 155 -3.82 22.31 -22.10
CA ALA A 155 -3.22 23.44 -22.81
C ALA A 155 -1.97 23.98 -22.10
N THR A 156 -1.97 23.97 -20.76
CA THR A 156 -0.82 24.40 -19.96
C THR A 156 0.31 23.39 -20.02
N VAL A 157 0.05 22.10 -19.74
CA VAL A 157 1.08 21.04 -19.77
C VAL A 157 1.74 20.91 -21.14
N LYS A 158 0.99 21.14 -22.23
CA LYS A 158 1.50 21.15 -23.60
C LYS A 158 2.54 22.25 -23.88
N GLN A 159 2.69 23.23 -23.00
CA GLN A 159 3.71 24.28 -23.10
C GLN A 159 5.01 23.92 -22.39
N TRP A 160 5.03 22.87 -21.56
CA TRP A 160 6.21 22.45 -20.81
C TRP A 160 6.96 21.32 -21.51
N ASP A 161 8.29 21.37 -21.48
CA ASP A 161 9.13 20.20 -21.76
C ASP A 161 9.08 19.22 -20.57
N SER A 162 8.91 17.93 -20.85
CA SER A 162 8.63 16.90 -19.83
C SER A 162 9.65 16.86 -18.68
N LYS A 163 10.95 16.93 -18.99
CA LYS A 163 12.03 16.92 -17.99
C LYS A 163 12.04 18.16 -17.10
N VAL A 164 11.70 19.32 -17.66
CA VAL A 164 11.65 20.58 -16.91
C VAL A 164 10.47 20.54 -15.95
N LEU A 165 9.30 20.09 -16.42
CA LEU A 165 8.12 19.92 -15.58
C LEU A 165 8.37 18.91 -14.45
N GLU A 166 9.03 17.79 -14.73
CA GLU A 166 9.36 16.78 -13.72
C GLU A 166 10.30 17.31 -12.63
N ALA A 167 11.35 18.06 -13.02
CA ALA A 167 12.27 18.67 -12.07
C ALA A 167 11.55 19.71 -11.19
N ALA A 168 10.73 20.58 -11.80
CA ALA A 168 9.97 21.61 -11.08
C ALA A 168 8.94 21.00 -10.12
N ALA A 169 8.22 19.96 -10.56
CA ALA A 169 7.29 19.23 -9.71
C ALA A 169 7.99 18.49 -8.55
N ALA A 170 9.18 17.93 -8.79
CA ALA A 170 9.97 17.29 -7.74
C ALA A 170 10.41 18.28 -6.66
N GLU A 171 10.93 19.47 -7.05
CA GLU A 171 11.27 20.55 -6.10
C GLU A 171 10.04 21.03 -5.33
N ALA A 172 8.88 21.11 -5.99
CA ALA A 172 7.60 21.47 -5.39
C ALA A 172 7.03 20.38 -4.45
N GLY A 173 7.62 19.18 -4.44
CA GLY A 173 7.07 18.03 -3.74
C GLY A 173 5.69 17.61 -4.27
N MET A 174 5.49 17.71 -5.59
CA MET A 174 4.26 17.36 -6.29
C MET A 174 4.40 16.00 -7.01
N PRO A 175 3.38 15.12 -6.93
CA PRO A 175 3.45 13.78 -7.49
C PRO A 175 3.28 13.80 -9.02
N MET A 176 4.41 13.69 -9.72
CA MET A 176 4.46 13.67 -11.18
C MET A 176 5.49 12.65 -11.67
N ALA A 177 5.19 12.02 -12.81
CA ALA A 177 6.11 11.14 -13.50
C ALA A 177 5.99 11.31 -15.02
N VAL A 178 7.12 11.26 -15.71
CA VAL A 178 7.16 11.05 -17.16
C VAL A 178 6.93 9.56 -17.43
N VAL A 179 6.03 9.22 -18.35
CA VAL A 179 5.81 7.84 -18.78
C VAL A 179 7.08 7.29 -19.43
N GLN A 180 7.51 6.11 -18.98
CA GLN A 180 8.69 5.40 -19.47
C GLN A 180 8.27 4.11 -20.21
N SER A 181 9.16 3.56 -21.02
CA SER A 181 9.13 2.14 -21.40
C SER A 181 10.01 1.35 -20.43
N GLU A 182 10.00 0.02 -20.51
CA GLU A 182 10.94 -0.80 -19.71
C GLU A 182 12.40 -0.50 -20.05
N GLU A 183 12.72 -0.24 -21.33
CA GLU A 183 14.07 0.10 -21.76
C GLU A 183 14.51 1.46 -21.21
N THR A 184 13.66 2.48 -21.31
CA THR A 184 14.01 3.82 -20.81
C THR A 184 14.04 3.84 -19.28
N TRP A 185 13.23 3.02 -18.61
CA TRP A 185 13.31 2.82 -17.15
C TRP A 185 14.59 2.09 -16.74
N ALA A 186 14.98 1.02 -17.44
CA ALA A 186 16.22 0.30 -17.17
C ALA A 186 17.48 1.16 -17.40
N ALA A 187 17.39 2.17 -18.27
CA ALA A 187 18.44 3.17 -18.47
C ALA A 187 18.40 4.33 -17.45
N ASN A 188 17.28 4.53 -16.75
CA ASN A 188 17.13 5.59 -15.75
C ASN A 188 17.99 5.29 -14.50
N PRO A 189 18.70 6.28 -13.91
CA PRO A 189 19.52 6.05 -12.72
C PRO A 189 18.77 5.44 -11.54
N HIS A 190 17.50 5.80 -11.33
CA HIS A 190 16.68 5.21 -10.28
C HIS A 190 16.20 3.80 -10.64
N GLY A 191 15.83 3.55 -11.89
CA GLY A 191 15.48 2.21 -12.37
C GLY A 191 16.65 1.22 -12.25
N GLN A 192 17.87 1.65 -12.60
CA GLN A 192 19.11 0.88 -12.40
C GLN A 192 19.40 0.57 -10.93
N HIS A 193 19.09 1.52 -10.04
CA HIS A 193 19.23 1.32 -8.59
C HIS A 193 18.23 0.26 -8.10
N MET A 194 16.95 0.41 -8.45
CA MET A 194 15.89 -0.51 -8.03
C MET A 194 16.08 -1.93 -8.59
N ALA A 195 16.60 -2.08 -9.80
CA ALA A 195 16.83 -3.39 -10.43
C ALA A 195 17.82 -4.30 -9.67
N LYS A 196 18.63 -3.72 -8.77
CA LYS A 196 19.59 -4.45 -7.91
C LYS A 196 18.99 -4.90 -6.58
N LEU A 197 17.78 -4.43 -6.27
CA LEU A 197 17.11 -4.68 -5.00
C LEU A 197 16.13 -5.84 -5.13
N PRO A 198 15.83 -6.56 -4.03
CA PRO A 198 14.69 -7.48 -4.01
C PRO A 198 13.37 -6.69 -4.12
N ILE A 199 12.25 -7.38 -4.32
CA ILE A 199 10.92 -6.74 -4.47
C ILE A 199 10.61 -5.81 -3.28
N VAL A 200 10.98 -6.26 -2.07
CA VAL A 200 10.93 -5.44 -0.86
C VAL A 200 12.29 -5.51 -0.15
N PRO A 201 13.13 -4.46 -0.23
CA PRO A 201 14.38 -4.38 0.53
C PRO A 201 14.18 -4.61 2.03
N ILE A 202 15.18 -5.24 2.65
CA ILE A 202 15.29 -5.42 4.11
C ILE A 202 16.70 -5.11 4.56
N GLU A 203 16.84 -4.44 5.70
CA GLU A 203 18.10 -4.10 6.33
C GLU A 203 18.00 -4.36 7.83
N LYS A 204 18.97 -5.06 8.41
CA LYS A 204 19.12 -5.17 9.87
C LYS A 204 19.80 -3.91 10.41
N ARG A 205 19.21 -3.25 11.40
CA ARG A 205 19.67 -1.95 11.93
C ARG A 205 20.23 -1.99 13.34
N THR A 206 19.90 -3.01 14.12
CA THR A 206 20.39 -3.16 15.50
C THR A 206 20.75 -4.62 15.78
N ASP A 207 21.50 -4.85 16.86
CA ASP A 207 21.85 -6.19 17.35
C ASP A 207 21.11 -6.57 18.64
N ALA A 208 19.85 -6.14 18.80
CA ALA A 208 19.00 -6.58 19.90
C ALA A 208 18.96 -8.12 19.99
N PRO A 209 18.85 -8.72 21.20
CA PRO A 209 18.74 -10.17 21.30
C PRO A 209 17.51 -10.71 20.56
N PRO A 210 17.51 -12.00 20.16
CA PRO A 210 16.34 -12.67 19.64
C PRO A 210 15.09 -12.41 20.49
N LYS A 211 13.98 -12.04 19.84
CA LYS A 211 12.68 -11.83 20.49
C LYS A 211 11.71 -12.92 20.02
N PRO A 212 11.53 -14.01 20.77
CA PRO A 212 10.64 -15.11 20.39
C PRO A 212 9.20 -14.64 20.19
N LEU A 213 8.47 -15.31 19.30
CA LEU A 213 7.03 -15.14 19.16
C LEU A 213 6.33 -15.80 20.36
N SER A 214 5.20 -15.23 20.81
CA SER A 214 4.45 -15.79 21.94
C SER A 214 3.92 -17.21 21.62
N PRO A 215 3.96 -18.18 22.55
CA PRO A 215 3.56 -19.54 22.27
C PRO A 215 2.04 -19.72 22.18
N SER A 216 1.61 -20.81 21.52
CA SER A 216 0.23 -21.32 21.53
C SER A 216 -0.89 -20.33 21.16
N PRO A 217 -0.78 -19.59 20.05
CA PRO A 217 -1.86 -18.72 19.63
C PRO A 217 -3.06 -19.49 19.04
N SER A 218 -4.23 -18.89 19.09
CA SER A 218 -5.41 -19.35 18.34
C SER A 218 -5.39 -18.90 16.88
N ARG A 219 -4.71 -17.78 16.57
CA ARG A 219 -4.54 -17.25 15.21
C ARG A 219 -3.06 -17.01 14.88
N PRO A 220 -2.64 -17.13 13.61
CA PRO A 220 -1.23 -17.10 13.23
C PRO A 220 -0.40 -15.92 13.76
N LEU A 221 -0.98 -14.72 13.74
CA LEU A 221 -0.31 -13.46 14.13
C LEU A 221 -0.83 -12.90 15.46
N GLU A 222 -1.62 -13.67 16.21
CA GLU A 222 -2.11 -13.26 17.53
C GLU A 222 -0.98 -12.91 18.47
N GLY A 223 -1.14 -11.82 19.23
CA GLY A 223 -0.16 -11.29 20.16
C GLY A 223 0.86 -10.32 19.55
N LEU A 224 0.87 -10.14 18.22
CA LEU A 224 1.69 -9.11 17.58
C LEU A 224 1.00 -7.75 17.61
N LYS A 225 1.77 -6.71 17.95
CA LYS A 225 1.30 -5.32 17.98
C LYS A 225 1.85 -4.53 16.80
N VAL A 226 0.96 -4.04 15.93
CA VAL A 226 1.30 -3.31 14.70
C VAL A 226 0.77 -1.89 14.80
N LEU A 227 1.68 -0.92 14.79
CA LEU A 227 1.36 0.51 14.84
C LEU A 227 1.52 1.11 13.45
N CYS A 228 0.43 1.62 12.89
CA CYS A 228 0.42 2.19 11.55
C CYS A 228 0.24 3.71 11.61
N CYS A 229 1.12 4.47 10.96
CA CYS A 229 0.95 5.87 10.62
C CYS A 229 0.93 6.00 9.10
N THR A 230 -0.16 5.49 8.51
CA THR A 230 -0.27 5.32 7.06
C THR A 230 -1.41 6.15 6.46
N HIS A 231 -1.44 6.23 5.14
CA HIS A 231 -2.40 6.98 4.32
C HIS A 231 -2.53 6.30 2.95
N ALA A 232 -3.63 6.57 2.25
CA ALA A 232 -4.02 5.94 0.99
C ALA A 232 -4.26 4.42 1.12
N ILE A 233 -3.63 3.59 0.26
CA ILE A 233 -3.98 2.17 0.14
C ILE A 233 -2.84 1.24 0.54
N ALA A 234 -1.64 1.37 -0.04
CA ALA A 234 -0.56 0.40 0.16
C ALA A 234 -0.15 0.20 1.63
N GLY A 235 0.08 1.31 2.34
CA GLY A 235 0.48 1.26 3.75
C GLY A 235 -0.56 0.61 4.65
N PRO A 236 -1.81 1.11 4.67
CA PRO A 236 -2.86 0.49 5.48
C PRO A 236 -3.13 -0.96 5.09
N SER A 237 -3.03 -1.31 3.81
CA SER A 237 -3.23 -2.68 3.33
C SER A 237 -2.22 -3.67 3.92
N SER A 238 -0.98 -3.27 4.21
CA SER A 238 -0.06 -4.12 4.98
C SER A 238 -0.57 -4.39 6.39
N GLY A 239 -1.13 -3.38 7.06
CA GLY A 239 -1.78 -3.52 8.36
C GLY A 239 -3.00 -4.45 8.31
N ARG A 240 -3.91 -4.20 7.36
CA ARG A 240 -5.10 -5.04 7.11
C ARG A 240 -4.73 -6.51 6.93
N THR A 241 -3.76 -6.81 6.08
CA THR A 241 -3.31 -8.19 5.84
C THR A 241 -2.75 -8.86 7.10
N LEU A 242 -2.06 -8.12 7.97
CA LEU A 242 -1.61 -8.66 9.26
C LEU A 242 -2.80 -8.88 10.22
N ALA A 243 -3.79 -7.98 10.22
CA ALA A 243 -5.01 -8.09 11.03
C ALA A 243 -5.88 -9.30 10.62
N GLU A 244 -5.97 -9.62 9.32
CA GLU A 244 -6.66 -10.81 8.79
C GLU A 244 -6.19 -12.11 9.48
N HIS A 245 -4.91 -12.16 9.85
CA HIS A 245 -4.27 -13.28 10.54
C HIS A 245 -4.17 -13.12 12.08
N GLY A 246 -4.73 -12.04 12.64
CA GLY A 246 -4.92 -11.86 14.09
C GLY A 246 -3.95 -10.92 14.80
N ALA A 247 -3.15 -10.13 14.07
CA ALA A 247 -2.36 -9.08 14.71
C ALA A 247 -3.26 -7.97 15.29
N SER A 248 -2.86 -7.38 16.41
CA SER A 248 -3.48 -6.18 16.98
C SER A 248 -2.96 -4.96 16.24
N VAL A 249 -3.75 -4.44 15.29
CA VAL A 249 -3.35 -3.33 14.42
C VAL A 249 -4.04 -2.03 14.84
N LEU A 250 -3.24 -1.00 15.12
CA LEU A 250 -3.69 0.35 15.45
C LEU A 250 -3.24 1.34 14.38
N GLN A 251 -4.18 1.92 13.66
CA GLN A 251 -3.96 2.99 12.70
C GLN A 251 -4.09 4.35 13.40
N ILE A 252 -2.98 5.09 13.49
CA ILE A 252 -2.92 6.47 13.96
C ILE A 252 -3.06 7.39 12.76
N MET A 253 -4.16 8.13 12.73
CA MET A 253 -4.36 9.23 11.80
C MET A 253 -3.99 10.56 12.44
N PHE A 254 -3.38 11.45 11.65
CA PHE A 254 -3.20 12.83 12.07
C PHE A 254 -4.58 13.44 12.38
N THR A 255 -4.69 14.28 13.41
CA THR A 255 -5.99 14.84 13.85
C THR A 255 -6.77 15.54 12.73
N HIS A 256 -6.08 16.12 11.75
CA HIS A 256 -6.69 16.77 10.57
C HIS A 256 -6.42 16.02 9.28
N GLY A 257 -5.95 14.77 9.38
CA GLY A 257 -5.82 13.87 8.24
C GLY A 257 -7.20 13.54 7.67
N PHE A 258 -7.30 13.63 6.35
CA PHE A 258 -8.46 13.26 5.55
C PHE A 258 -8.14 11.99 4.77
N GLU A 259 -9.12 11.09 4.69
CA GLU A 259 -9.08 9.92 3.81
C GLU A 259 -10.47 9.72 3.19
N HIS A 260 -10.50 9.25 1.95
CA HIS A 260 -11.76 8.91 1.27
C HIS A 260 -12.44 7.73 1.94
N ALA A 261 -13.76 7.77 2.09
CA ALA A 261 -14.51 6.70 2.74
C ALA A 261 -14.29 5.33 2.08
N SER A 262 -14.37 5.28 0.74
CA SER A 262 -14.15 4.04 -0.04
C SER A 262 -12.72 3.48 0.14
N VAL A 263 -11.69 4.33 0.04
CA VAL A 263 -10.28 3.96 0.26
C VAL A 263 -10.08 3.41 1.67
N TYR A 264 -10.59 4.11 2.68
CA TYR A 264 -10.44 3.70 4.06
C TYR A 264 -11.14 2.36 4.33
N ALA A 265 -12.37 2.20 3.86
CA ALA A 265 -13.16 0.97 4.03
C ALA A 265 -12.52 -0.24 3.36
N GLY A 266 -11.83 -0.05 2.22
CA GLY A 266 -11.07 -1.11 1.57
C GLY A 266 -9.78 -1.45 2.31
N ALA A 267 -8.99 -0.45 2.70
CA ALA A 267 -7.61 -0.65 3.14
C ALA A 267 -7.41 -0.84 4.67
N ASN A 268 -8.44 -0.63 5.51
CA ASN A 268 -8.31 -0.62 6.98
C ASN A 268 -9.19 -1.65 7.71
N LEU A 269 -9.73 -2.66 7.02
CA LEU A 269 -10.46 -3.75 7.66
C LEU A 269 -9.59 -4.43 8.74
N GLY A 270 -10.18 -4.84 9.86
CA GLY A 270 -9.40 -5.46 10.95
C GLY A 270 -8.63 -4.50 11.86
N CYS A 271 -8.51 -3.21 11.49
CA CYS A 271 -7.69 -2.25 12.22
C CYS A 271 -8.53 -1.37 13.17
N ALA A 272 -8.04 -1.13 14.39
CA ALA A 272 -8.49 0.01 15.20
C ALA A 272 -7.98 1.32 14.59
N SER A 273 -8.66 2.42 14.87
CA SER A 273 -8.31 3.74 14.31
C SER A 273 -8.43 4.83 15.35
N ALA A 274 -7.31 5.48 15.66
CA ALA A 274 -7.24 6.57 16.62
C ALA A 274 -6.62 7.82 16.01
N ARG A 275 -6.82 8.97 16.64
CA ARG A 275 -6.19 10.24 16.23
C ARG A 275 -5.22 10.72 17.28
N LEU A 276 -4.05 11.17 16.84
CA LEU A 276 -3.07 11.88 17.66
C LEU A 276 -2.65 13.18 16.94
N ASN A 277 -2.46 14.23 17.72
CA ASN A 277 -1.95 15.51 17.24
C ASN A 277 -0.46 15.64 17.57
N PHE A 278 0.41 15.40 16.59
CA PHE A 278 1.86 15.45 16.79
C PHE A 278 2.42 16.84 17.14
N HIS A 279 1.59 17.89 17.08
CA HIS A 279 1.95 19.22 17.60
C HIS A 279 1.81 19.33 19.14
N LYS A 280 1.13 18.38 19.78
CA LYS A 280 1.03 18.30 21.24
C LYS A 280 2.12 17.38 21.79
N GLN A 281 2.81 17.85 22.83
CA GLN A 281 3.83 17.05 23.50
C GLN A 281 3.24 15.76 24.11
N GLU A 282 2.08 15.86 24.77
CA GLU A 282 1.38 14.74 25.40
C GLU A 282 1.03 13.63 24.39
N ASP A 283 0.46 13.98 23.23
CA ASP A 283 0.13 13.01 22.18
C ASP A 283 1.40 12.35 21.59
N ARG A 284 2.52 13.09 21.53
CA ARG A 284 3.81 12.53 21.10
C ARG A 284 4.38 11.57 22.13
N GLU A 285 4.27 11.88 23.42
CA GLU A 285 4.65 10.98 24.50
C GLU A 285 3.79 9.72 24.50
N HIS A 286 2.50 9.85 24.19
CA HIS A 286 1.62 8.71 24.03
C HIS A 286 2.03 7.82 22.84
N LEU A 287 2.34 8.43 21.68
CA LEU A 287 2.85 7.68 20.54
C LEU A 287 4.17 6.95 20.87
N TRP A 288 5.04 7.56 21.66
CA TRP A 288 6.27 6.91 22.11
C TRP A 288 6.03 5.68 22.99
N THR A 289 5.01 5.71 23.85
CA THR A 289 4.58 4.54 24.63
C THR A 289 4.10 3.43 23.70
N LEU A 290 3.32 3.76 22.67
CA LEU A 290 2.89 2.78 21.66
C LEU A 290 4.07 2.19 20.88
N ILE A 291 5.05 3.01 20.46
CA ILE A 291 6.25 2.56 19.74
C ILE A 291 7.09 1.60 20.61
N GLN A 292 7.19 1.89 21.92
CA GLN A 292 7.92 1.04 22.85
C GLN A 292 7.32 -0.36 22.97
N ASP A 293 5.98 -0.46 22.89
CA ASP A 293 5.24 -1.72 22.99
C ASP A 293 5.03 -2.41 21.63
N ALA A 294 5.27 -1.71 20.52
CA ALA A 294 5.04 -2.24 19.18
C ALA A 294 6.04 -3.32 18.78
N ASP A 295 5.58 -4.29 17.99
CA ASP A 295 6.45 -5.20 17.25
C ASP A 295 6.81 -4.63 15.88
N VAL A 296 5.88 -3.89 15.28
CA VAL A 296 5.97 -3.37 13.93
C VAL A 296 5.48 -1.94 13.91
N TRP A 297 6.25 -1.07 13.27
CA TRP A 297 5.84 0.27 12.84
C TRP A 297 5.66 0.26 11.32
N VAL A 298 4.56 0.80 10.81
CA VAL A 298 4.33 0.99 9.38
C VAL A 298 4.01 2.44 9.11
N ASP A 299 4.67 3.07 8.13
CA ASP A 299 4.26 4.38 7.66
C ASP A 299 4.36 4.52 6.15
N SER A 300 3.53 5.41 5.59
CA SER A 300 3.53 5.74 4.15
C SER A 300 3.76 7.22 3.85
N TYR A 301 4.20 8.00 4.84
CA TYR A 301 4.51 9.42 4.65
C TYR A 301 5.90 9.61 4.05
N ARG A 302 6.17 10.76 3.42
CA ARG A 302 7.50 11.02 2.83
C ARG A 302 8.59 10.99 3.89
N GLU A 303 9.81 10.68 3.49
CA GLU A 303 10.99 10.78 4.36
C GLU A 303 11.03 12.15 5.07
N GLY A 304 11.28 12.14 6.38
CA GLY A 304 11.30 13.35 7.20
C GLY A 304 9.94 13.84 7.70
N ALA A 305 8.82 13.42 7.11
CA ALA A 305 7.48 13.93 7.45
C ALA A 305 7.07 13.62 8.90
N ILE A 306 7.47 12.45 9.41
CA ILE A 306 7.22 12.02 10.79
C ILE A 306 8.44 12.35 11.68
N ALA A 307 9.65 12.23 11.15
CA ALA A 307 10.89 12.50 11.88
C ALA A 307 10.97 13.93 12.43
N LYS A 308 10.42 14.92 11.74
CA LYS A 308 10.35 16.31 12.25
C LYS A 308 9.57 16.46 13.57
N PHE A 309 8.74 15.47 13.93
CA PHE A 309 8.01 15.43 15.20
C PHE A 309 8.76 14.66 16.30
N GLY A 310 9.92 14.08 15.98
CA GLY A 310 10.78 13.31 16.89
C GLY A 310 10.91 11.83 16.54
N PHE A 311 10.10 11.31 15.62
CA PHE A 311 10.02 9.87 15.32
C PHE A 311 10.90 9.50 14.12
N SER A 312 12.21 9.70 14.25
CA SER A 312 13.19 9.17 13.29
C SER A 312 13.48 7.69 13.58
N ASP A 313 13.98 6.95 12.58
CA ASP A 313 14.40 5.55 12.75
C ASP A 313 15.35 5.38 13.93
N ASP A 314 16.38 6.23 14.01
CA ASP A 314 17.38 6.15 15.09
C ASP A 314 16.74 6.39 16.46
N ALA A 315 15.81 7.34 16.57
CA ALA A 315 15.08 7.58 17.81
C ALA A 315 14.14 6.41 18.16
N MET A 316 13.49 5.80 17.17
CA MET A 316 12.64 4.63 17.37
C MET A 316 13.45 3.41 17.79
N PHE A 317 14.58 3.13 17.14
CA PHE A 317 15.48 2.03 17.52
C PHE A 317 16.14 2.24 18.87
N ALA A 318 16.48 3.49 19.23
CA ALA A 318 17.01 3.80 20.56
C ALA A 318 16.02 3.43 21.67
N ARG A 319 14.70 3.54 21.41
CA ARG A 319 13.65 3.22 22.38
C ARG A 319 13.16 1.78 22.29
N ASN A 320 13.12 1.21 21.09
CA ASN A 320 12.71 -0.16 20.82
C ASN A 320 13.68 -0.79 19.80
N PRO A 321 14.80 -1.37 20.27
CA PRO A 321 15.84 -1.87 19.36
C PRO A 321 15.40 -3.13 18.59
N SER A 322 14.33 -3.82 19.00
CA SER A 322 13.78 -4.98 18.29
C SER A 322 12.64 -4.62 17.30
N LEU A 323 12.37 -3.34 17.08
CA LEU A 323 11.28 -2.89 16.22
C LEU A 323 11.50 -3.32 14.76
N ILE A 324 10.42 -3.62 14.05
CA ILE A 324 10.43 -3.70 12.59
C ILE A 324 9.77 -2.43 12.05
N ILE A 325 10.51 -1.65 11.28
CA ILE A 325 10.03 -0.40 10.66
C ILE A 325 9.76 -0.68 9.18
N SER A 326 8.54 -0.42 8.71
CA SER A 326 8.15 -0.55 7.32
C SER A 326 7.83 0.81 6.71
N HIS A 327 8.66 1.25 5.77
CA HIS A 327 8.47 2.49 5.04
C HIS A 327 7.91 2.21 3.65
N VAL A 328 6.61 2.45 3.47
CA VAL A 328 5.91 2.27 2.21
C VAL A 328 6.04 3.55 1.38
N ARG A 329 6.67 3.49 0.21
CA ARG A 329 6.96 4.67 -0.63
C ARG A 329 6.65 4.42 -2.10
N CYS A 330 6.51 5.46 -2.91
CA CYS A 330 6.34 5.26 -4.36
C CYS A 330 7.61 4.66 -5.00
N TYR A 331 8.79 5.19 -4.65
CA TYR A 331 10.06 4.86 -5.30
C TYR A 331 11.07 4.13 -4.39
N GLY A 332 10.66 3.71 -3.20
CA GLY A 332 11.53 3.13 -2.16
C GLY A 332 12.19 4.19 -1.27
N THR A 333 13.04 3.76 -0.34
CA THR A 333 13.75 4.64 0.62
C THR A 333 15.19 4.96 0.23
N THR A 334 15.68 4.45 -0.91
CA THR A 334 17.06 4.64 -1.38
C THR A 334 17.08 4.98 -2.86
N GLY A 335 18.21 5.51 -3.34
CA GLY A 335 18.38 5.92 -4.74
C GLY A 335 17.96 7.36 -5.03
N PRO A 336 18.18 7.84 -6.26
CA PRO A 336 17.98 9.25 -6.63
C PRO A 336 16.56 9.78 -6.41
N TRP A 337 15.53 8.91 -6.48
CA TRP A 337 14.13 9.29 -6.32
C TRP A 337 13.52 8.89 -4.96
N ALA A 338 14.33 8.52 -3.96
CA ALA A 338 13.85 8.12 -2.63
C ALA A 338 12.91 9.15 -1.97
N ARG A 339 13.12 10.43 -2.25
CA ARG A 339 12.31 11.55 -1.72
C ARG A 339 11.22 12.03 -2.68
N LYS A 340 11.17 11.49 -3.89
CA LYS A 340 10.20 11.89 -4.91
C LYS A 340 8.81 11.40 -4.49
N PRO A 341 7.79 12.27 -4.48
CA PRO A 341 6.44 11.88 -4.14
C PRO A 341 5.77 11.12 -5.27
N GLY A 342 4.82 10.26 -4.93
CA GLY A 342 4.00 9.57 -5.91
C GLY A 342 2.95 8.69 -5.27
N PHE A 343 1.98 8.29 -6.10
CA PHE A 343 0.96 7.29 -5.85
C PHE A 343 1.15 6.14 -6.84
N ASP A 344 0.19 5.22 -6.90
CA ASP A 344 0.21 4.07 -7.82
C ASP A 344 0.55 4.48 -9.25
N MET A 345 -0.14 5.52 -9.70
CA MET A 345 -0.02 6.08 -11.04
C MET A 345 1.42 6.43 -11.44
N GLN A 346 2.20 7.01 -10.51
CA GLN A 346 3.60 7.34 -10.77
C GLN A 346 4.47 6.09 -10.83
N GLY A 347 4.19 5.09 -10.00
CA GLY A 347 4.86 3.79 -10.06
C GLY A 347 4.64 3.12 -11.41
N SER A 348 3.37 3.00 -11.83
CA SER A 348 2.96 2.46 -13.13
C SER A 348 3.58 3.22 -14.31
N ALA A 349 3.57 4.56 -14.27
CA ALA A 349 4.12 5.38 -15.35
C ALA A 349 5.64 5.23 -15.47
N SER A 350 6.34 5.18 -14.32
CA SER A 350 7.80 5.13 -14.30
C SER A 350 8.34 3.76 -14.67
N SER A 351 7.64 2.67 -14.32
CA SER A 351 8.13 1.30 -14.47
C SER A 351 7.98 0.71 -15.89
N GLY A 352 7.41 1.46 -16.83
CA GLY A 352 7.07 0.93 -18.16
C GLY A 352 5.66 0.36 -18.31
N MET A 353 4.88 0.28 -17.23
CA MET A 353 3.59 -0.41 -17.23
C MET A 353 2.57 0.26 -18.16
N LEU A 354 2.47 1.59 -18.12
CA LEU A 354 1.55 2.34 -18.99
C LEU A 354 1.88 2.17 -20.48
N ALA A 355 3.18 2.12 -20.81
CA ALA A 355 3.62 1.90 -22.18
C ALA A 355 3.33 0.46 -22.65
N HIS A 356 3.44 -0.53 -21.76
CA HIS A 356 3.12 -1.94 -22.05
C HIS A 356 1.62 -2.19 -22.24
N CYS A 357 0.77 -1.54 -21.45
CA CYS A 357 -0.69 -1.62 -21.62
C CYS A 357 -1.20 -0.80 -22.81
N GLY A 358 -0.38 0.11 -23.34
CA GLY A 358 -0.67 0.91 -24.52
C GLY A 358 0.08 0.45 -25.77
N ASP A 359 0.10 1.30 -26.79
CA ASP A 359 0.95 1.11 -27.98
C ASP A 359 2.30 1.83 -27.77
N GLY A 360 3.02 1.37 -26.74
CA GLY A 360 4.28 1.94 -26.30
C GLY A 360 4.16 3.39 -25.80
N LEU A 361 5.24 4.16 -25.96
CA LEU A 361 5.34 5.55 -25.49
C LEU A 361 4.46 6.53 -26.28
N ALA A 362 4.06 6.17 -27.51
CA ALA A 362 3.26 7.01 -28.39
C ALA A 362 1.80 7.07 -27.96
N ASN A 363 1.27 5.98 -27.39
CA ASN A 363 -0.10 5.91 -26.91
C ASN A 363 -0.20 5.04 -25.64
N PRO A 364 0.36 5.50 -24.50
CA PRO A 364 0.29 4.76 -23.24
C PRO A 364 -1.14 4.67 -22.72
N GLN A 365 -1.47 3.57 -22.04
CA GLN A 365 -2.79 3.32 -21.46
C GLN A 365 -2.68 2.87 -20.00
N TRP A 366 -3.72 3.11 -19.20
CA TRP A 366 -3.75 2.60 -17.84
C TRP A 366 -3.82 1.06 -17.82
N PRO A 367 -3.19 0.40 -16.84
CA PRO A 367 -3.46 -1.01 -16.59
C PRO A 367 -4.93 -1.24 -16.26
N PRO A 368 -5.42 -2.50 -16.38
CA PRO A 368 -6.74 -2.87 -15.90
C PRO A 368 -6.80 -2.63 -14.38
N GLU A 369 -7.47 -1.54 -14.04
CA GLU A 369 -7.48 -0.83 -12.75
C GLU A 369 -6.25 0.05 -12.44
N MET A 370 -6.51 1.28 -11.98
CA MET A 370 -5.49 2.31 -11.77
C MET A 370 -4.65 2.13 -10.49
N VAL A 371 -5.02 1.20 -9.60
CA VAL A 371 -4.39 1.00 -8.28
C VAL A 371 -3.85 -0.42 -8.06
N VAL A 372 -3.45 -1.08 -9.17
CA VAL A 372 -2.91 -2.46 -9.16
C VAL A 372 -1.69 -2.64 -8.26
N ASN A 373 -0.83 -1.62 -8.14
CA ASN A 373 0.38 -1.67 -7.32
C ASN A 373 0.07 -1.44 -5.84
N ASP A 374 -0.91 -0.62 -5.50
CA ASP A 374 -1.18 -0.18 -4.14
C ASP A 374 -1.48 -1.36 -3.21
N TYR A 375 -2.52 -2.15 -3.50
CA TYR A 375 -2.86 -3.33 -2.70
C TYR A 375 -1.79 -4.43 -2.79
N THR A 376 -1.20 -4.64 -3.98
CA THR A 376 -0.12 -5.62 -4.17
C THR A 376 1.13 -5.26 -3.34
N THR A 377 1.44 -3.97 -3.23
CA THR A 377 2.50 -3.45 -2.35
C THR A 377 2.15 -3.67 -0.89
N GLY A 378 0.87 -3.53 -0.52
CA GLY A 378 0.36 -3.88 0.80
C GLY A 378 0.63 -5.35 1.17
N TYR A 379 0.29 -6.28 0.26
CA TYR A 379 0.57 -7.72 0.44
C TYR A 379 2.07 -8.02 0.52
N PHE A 380 2.89 -7.44 -0.36
CA PHE A 380 4.34 -7.62 -0.31
C PHE A 380 4.97 -7.01 0.95
N GLY A 381 4.47 -5.85 1.41
CA GLY A 381 4.87 -5.25 2.68
C GLY A 381 4.57 -6.17 3.87
N ALA A 382 3.35 -6.71 3.96
CA ALA A 382 2.96 -7.66 4.99
C ALA A 382 3.80 -8.94 4.94
N LEU A 383 4.07 -9.47 3.75
CA LEU A 383 4.91 -10.66 3.55
C LEU A 383 6.34 -10.43 4.06
N ARG A 384 6.91 -9.26 3.74
CA ARG A 384 8.26 -8.90 4.23
C ARG A 384 8.28 -8.69 5.74
N ILE A 385 7.25 -8.07 6.31
CA ILE A 385 7.12 -7.91 7.77
C ILE A 385 7.10 -9.29 8.45
N GLN A 386 6.32 -10.25 7.94
CA GLN A 386 6.29 -11.62 8.47
C GLN A 386 7.67 -12.30 8.37
N SER A 387 8.36 -12.16 7.23
CA SER A 387 9.74 -12.66 7.07
C SER A 387 10.72 -12.02 8.06
N ALA A 388 10.64 -10.69 8.26
CA ALA A 388 11.47 -9.97 9.22
C ALA A 388 11.17 -10.38 10.67
N LEU A 389 9.91 -10.65 11.02
CA LEU A 389 9.51 -11.17 12.33
C LEU A 389 10.14 -12.54 12.61
N LEU A 390 10.17 -13.43 11.61
CA LEU A 390 10.85 -14.72 11.71
C LEU A 390 12.37 -14.54 11.91
N GLN A 391 13.01 -13.65 11.14
CA GLN A 391 14.42 -13.34 11.30
C GLN A 391 14.73 -12.76 12.67
N ARG A 392 13.90 -11.84 13.17
CA ARG A 392 14.01 -11.27 14.52
C ARG A 392 13.88 -12.32 15.61
N ALA A 393 12.94 -13.26 15.45
CA ALA A 393 12.74 -14.33 16.42
C ALA A 393 13.94 -15.29 16.51
N GLN A 394 14.62 -15.51 15.39
CA GLN A 394 15.76 -16.42 15.31
C GLN A 394 17.12 -15.75 15.61
N TYR A 395 17.36 -14.57 15.04
CA TYR A 395 18.66 -13.90 15.01
C TYR A 395 18.70 -12.58 15.80
N GLY A 396 17.55 -12.12 16.30
CA GLY A 396 17.45 -10.82 16.95
C GLY A 396 17.55 -9.64 15.97
N GLY A 397 17.72 -8.46 16.55
CA GLY A 397 17.83 -7.19 15.85
C GLY A 397 16.50 -6.51 15.55
N GLY A 398 16.61 -5.22 15.23
CA GLY A 398 15.59 -4.42 14.59
C GLY A 398 15.84 -4.33 13.09
N TYR A 399 14.78 -4.20 12.30
CA TYR A 399 14.86 -4.26 10.84
C TYR A 399 14.10 -3.09 10.22
N VAL A 400 14.62 -2.58 9.10
CA VAL A 400 13.89 -1.67 8.21
C VAL A 400 13.53 -2.43 6.94
N VAL A 401 12.28 -2.34 6.52
CA VAL A 401 11.77 -2.90 5.27
C VAL A 401 11.19 -1.78 4.40
N SER A 402 11.37 -1.85 3.08
CA SER A 402 11.01 -0.76 2.17
C SER A 402 10.13 -1.21 1.01
N PRO A 403 8.84 -1.53 1.24
CA PRO A 403 7.93 -1.82 0.14
C PRO A 403 7.74 -0.57 -0.72
N SER A 404 7.68 -0.75 -2.05
CA SER A 404 7.47 0.38 -2.95
C SER A 404 6.57 0.10 -4.13
N LEU A 405 5.77 1.10 -4.51
CA LEU A 405 4.82 1.01 -5.63
C LEU A 405 5.56 0.70 -6.94
N THR A 406 6.68 1.38 -7.19
CA THR A 406 7.50 1.15 -8.39
C THR A 406 8.19 -0.22 -8.34
N GLY A 407 8.63 -0.69 -7.17
CA GLY A 407 9.22 -2.03 -7.02
C GLY A 407 8.19 -3.13 -7.28
N THR A 408 6.97 -2.96 -6.79
CA THR A 408 5.82 -3.81 -7.10
C THR A 408 5.48 -3.77 -8.59
N ALA A 409 5.44 -2.58 -9.20
CA ALA A 409 5.19 -2.44 -10.64
C ALA A 409 6.26 -3.16 -11.47
N MET A 410 7.53 -3.04 -11.11
CA MET A 410 8.63 -3.80 -11.74
C MET A 410 8.46 -5.31 -11.54
N ALA A 411 8.02 -5.76 -10.36
CA ALA A 411 7.73 -7.17 -10.11
C ALA A 411 6.57 -7.69 -10.96
N ILE A 412 5.50 -6.91 -11.11
CA ILE A 412 4.37 -7.22 -12.02
C ILE A 412 4.85 -7.32 -13.46
N MET A 413 5.65 -6.35 -13.93
CA MET A 413 6.19 -6.35 -15.29
C MET A 413 7.15 -7.52 -15.54
N LYS A 414 7.84 -8.00 -14.51
CA LYS A 414 8.76 -9.14 -14.61
C LYS A 414 8.07 -10.50 -14.54
N HIS A 415 7.06 -10.63 -13.67
CA HIS A 415 6.49 -11.94 -13.30
C HIS A 415 5.03 -12.13 -13.74
N PHE A 416 4.27 -11.05 -13.91
CA PHE A 416 2.82 -11.14 -14.08
C PHE A 416 2.32 -10.45 -15.36
N LYS A 417 3.17 -10.25 -16.37
CA LYS A 417 2.69 -9.93 -17.72
C LYS A 417 1.90 -11.09 -18.29
N THR A 418 0.83 -10.82 -19.03
CA THR A 418 0.13 -11.87 -19.76
C THR A 418 0.96 -12.28 -20.97
N THR A 419 1.37 -13.53 -21.02
CA THR A 419 2.23 -14.07 -22.08
C THR A 419 1.78 -15.49 -22.45
N PRO A 420 2.13 -15.99 -23.65
CA PRO A 420 1.83 -17.38 -24.01
C PRO A 420 2.43 -18.43 -23.06
N THR A 421 3.47 -18.08 -22.28
CA THR A 421 4.14 -19.00 -21.33
C THR A 421 3.46 -19.10 -19.98
N ASN A 422 2.66 -18.10 -19.57
CA ASN A 422 1.92 -18.12 -18.31
C ASN A 422 0.41 -18.13 -18.47
N MET A 423 -0.09 -18.11 -19.71
CA MET A 423 -1.47 -18.38 -20.07
C MET A 423 -1.58 -19.70 -20.84
N PRO A 424 -2.13 -20.77 -20.23
CA PRO A 424 -2.39 -22.03 -20.94
C PRO A 424 -3.26 -21.82 -22.18
N ALA A 425 -2.99 -22.56 -23.26
CA ALA A 425 -3.73 -22.43 -24.52
C ALA A 425 -5.21 -22.85 -24.42
N ASN A 426 -5.51 -23.80 -23.53
CA ASN A 426 -6.86 -24.35 -23.34
C ASN A 426 -7.36 -23.99 -21.93
N LEU A 427 -8.16 -22.94 -21.84
CA LEU A 427 -8.80 -22.48 -20.61
C LEU A 427 -10.28 -22.90 -20.63
N THR A 428 -10.65 -23.79 -19.73
CA THR A 428 -12.00 -24.39 -19.68
C THR A 428 -12.81 -24.00 -18.45
N ASP A 429 -12.18 -23.33 -17.49
CA ASP A 429 -12.82 -22.90 -16.25
C ASP A 429 -13.30 -21.46 -16.38
N ASP A 430 -14.57 -21.20 -16.08
CA ASP A 430 -15.13 -19.84 -16.12
C ASP A 430 -14.73 -19.01 -14.90
N ALA A 431 -14.65 -17.70 -15.11
CA ALA A 431 -14.47 -16.71 -14.07
C ALA A 431 -15.63 -16.76 -13.09
N LEU A 432 -15.30 -16.77 -11.80
CA LEU A 432 -16.28 -16.74 -10.72
C LEU A 432 -16.25 -15.39 -10.02
N PRO A 433 -17.40 -14.91 -9.50
CA PRO A 433 -17.45 -13.70 -8.69
C PRO A 433 -16.62 -13.86 -7.40
N PRO A 434 -16.20 -12.76 -6.74
CA PRO A 434 -15.56 -12.85 -5.45
C PRO A 434 -16.50 -13.42 -4.39
N GLU A 435 -15.93 -13.84 -3.26
CA GLU A 435 -16.70 -14.13 -2.05
C GLU A 435 -16.85 -12.88 -1.18
N SER A 436 -17.95 -12.80 -0.44
CA SER A 436 -18.24 -11.69 0.46
C SER A 436 -18.26 -12.14 1.93
N VAL A 437 -17.93 -11.19 2.80
CA VAL A 437 -18.11 -11.26 4.25
C VAL A 437 -18.95 -10.06 4.67
N GLU A 438 -19.81 -10.24 5.68
CA GLU A 438 -20.71 -9.20 6.15
C GLU A 438 -20.92 -9.26 7.66
N GLY A 439 -21.33 -8.13 8.24
CA GLY A 439 -21.53 -8.01 9.68
C GLY A 439 -21.58 -6.55 10.16
N PRO A 440 -21.91 -6.34 11.44
CA PRO A 440 -21.89 -5.01 12.04
C PRO A 440 -20.47 -4.44 12.10
N SER A 441 -20.35 -3.13 11.92
CA SER A 441 -19.10 -2.39 11.98
C SER A 441 -19.31 -1.01 12.61
N GLY A 442 -18.22 -0.26 12.83
CA GLY A 442 -18.28 1.13 13.27
C GLY A 442 -18.93 2.08 12.26
N TRP A 443 -19.19 1.63 11.03
CA TRP A 443 -19.85 2.39 9.97
C TRP A 443 -21.32 1.96 9.73
N GLY A 444 -21.78 0.87 10.35
CA GLY A 444 -23.06 0.23 10.05
C GLY A 444 -22.88 -1.23 9.63
N TYR A 445 -23.91 -1.84 9.01
CA TYR A 445 -23.82 -3.21 8.53
C TYR A 445 -23.04 -3.25 7.21
N LEU A 446 -21.79 -3.70 7.27
CA LEU A 446 -20.86 -3.73 6.14
C LEU A 446 -20.97 -5.07 5.40
N LYS A 447 -20.92 -5.03 4.07
CA LYS A 447 -20.66 -6.18 3.21
C LYS A 447 -19.48 -5.85 2.30
N THR A 448 -18.43 -6.66 2.38
CA THR A 448 -17.15 -6.41 1.70
C THR A 448 -16.46 -7.72 1.29
N LEU A 449 -15.34 -7.61 0.59
CA LEU A 449 -14.59 -8.75 0.04
C LEU A 449 -14.09 -9.64 1.20
N LYS A 450 -14.45 -10.93 1.18
CA LYS A 450 -13.82 -11.92 2.06
C LYS A 450 -12.36 -12.10 1.62
N PRO A 451 -11.38 -12.40 2.49
CA PRO A 451 -10.03 -12.77 2.04
C PRO A 451 -10.02 -14.00 1.09
N LEU A 452 -9.13 -14.01 0.09
CA LEU A 452 -9.07 -15.07 -0.94
C LEU A 452 -8.63 -16.43 -0.39
N PRO A 453 -7.49 -16.56 0.32
CA PRO A 453 -7.02 -17.85 0.78
C PRO A 453 -7.98 -18.49 1.79
N ASN A 454 -8.30 -19.77 1.56
CA ASN A 454 -9.05 -20.57 2.53
C ASN A 454 -8.07 -21.43 3.33
N MET A 455 -7.93 -21.12 4.63
CA MET A 455 -7.01 -21.80 5.54
C MET A 455 -7.75 -22.83 6.38
N SER A 456 -7.33 -24.11 6.33
CA SER A 456 -8.11 -25.22 6.88
C SER A 456 -8.20 -25.29 8.42
N LYS A 457 -7.35 -24.56 9.15
CA LYS A 457 -7.35 -24.54 10.63
C LYS A 457 -7.57 -23.14 11.21
N THR A 458 -7.03 -22.12 10.56
CA THR A 458 -7.17 -20.72 11.02
C THR A 458 -7.70 -19.82 9.90
N PRO A 459 -9.01 -19.89 9.59
CA PRO A 459 -9.62 -19.03 8.58
C PRO A 459 -9.33 -17.56 8.84
N GLN A 460 -9.00 -16.82 7.78
CA GLN A 460 -8.81 -15.37 7.86
C GLN A 460 -10.13 -14.69 8.21
N LYS A 461 -10.08 -13.72 9.12
CA LYS A 461 -11.25 -12.94 9.55
C LYS A 461 -10.85 -11.58 10.13
N TYR A 462 -11.77 -10.63 10.07
CA TYR A 462 -11.64 -9.33 10.71
C TYR A 462 -12.38 -9.35 12.05
N ASP A 463 -11.66 -9.65 13.12
CA ASP A 463 -12.19 -9.92 14.46
C ASP A 463 -11.16 -9.52 15.52
N PRO A 464 -11.52 -8.79 16.59
CA PRO A 464 -12.88 -8.32 16.95
C PRO A 464 -13.35 -7.08 16.18
N ILE A 465 -12.49 -6.47 15.37
CA ILE A 465 -12.79 -5.25 14.64
C ILE A 465 -13.05 -5.60 13.18
N PHE A 466 -14.27 -5.40 12.70
CA PHE A 466 -14.54 -5.55 11.27
C PHE A 466 -14.06 -4.31 10.50
N LEU A 467 -14.64 -3.14 10.79
CA LEU A 467 -14.20 -1.83 10.29
C LEU A 467 -14.49 -0.76 11.36
N ALA A 468 -13.46 -0.14 11.93
CA ALA A 468 -13.62 0.98 12.86
C ALA A 468 -13.87 2.29 12.11
N GLN A 469 -14.63 3.22 12.69
CA GLN A 469 -14.71 4.59 12.15
C GLN A 469 -13.36 5.29 12.32
N ILE A 470 -13.01 6.18 11.38
CA ILE A 470 -11.74 6.92 11.44
C ILE A 470 -11.64 7.67 12.77
N GLY A 471 -10.63 7.32 13.58
CA GLY A 471 -10.35 7.97 14.86
C GLY A 471 -11.35 7.65 15.99
N SER A 472 -12.19 6.62 15.84
CA SER A 472 -13.18 6.27 16.87
C SER A 472 -12.64 5.44 18.03
N SER A 473 -11.46 4.84 17.87
CA SER A 473 -10.81 4.04 18.91
C SER A 473 -9.95 4.93 19.83
N PRO A 474 -9.77 4.55 21.11
CA PRO A 474 -8.71 5.13 21.93
C PRO A 474 -7.33 4.84 21.32
N PRO A 475 -6.31 5.67 21.54
CA PRO A 475 -4.97 5.48 20.99
C PRO A 475 -4.18 4.39 21.75
N VAL A 476 -4.77 3.21 21.92
CA VAL A 476 -4.15 2.00 22.49
C VAL A 476 -4.36 0.82 21.54
N PHE A 477 -3.53 -0.21 21.64
CA PHE A 477 -3.69 -1.39 20.78
C PHE A 477 -5.03 -2.09 21.06
N PRO A 478 -5.66 -2.72 20.04
CA PRO A 478 -6.85 -3.54 20.26
C PRO A 478 -6.66 -4.56 21.39
N GLY A 479 -7.59 -4.59 22.34
CA GLY A 479 -7.54 -5.43 23.55
C GLY A 479 -6.90 -4.76 24.78
N ASP A 480 -6.36 -3.56 24.64
CA ASP A 480 -5.76 -2.77 25.72
C ASP A 480 -6.63 -1.55 26.14
N GLU A 481 -7.92 -1.52 25.77
CA GLU A 481 -8.82 -0.36 25.92
C GLU A 481 -8.97 0.13 27.37
N ASP A 482 -8.94 -0.79 28.35
CA ASP A 482 -9.04 -0.48 29.79
C ASP A 482 -7.87 0.38 30.31
N LYS A 483 -6.77 0.47 29.55
CA LYS A 483 -5.62 1.32 29.89
C LYS A 483 -5.86 2.79 29.57
N TRP A 484 -6.93 3.13 28.85
CA TRP A 484 -7.23 4.50 28.46
C TRP A 484 -8.22 5.17 29.43
N ASP A 485 -7.77 6.24 30.09
CA ASP A 485 -8.57 7.01 31.04
C ASP A 485 -9.53 7.97 30.32
N LYS A 486 -10.77 7.51 30.14
CA LYS A 486 -11.83 8.29 29.48
C LYS A 486 -12.27 9.52 30.26
N ASP A 487 -12.05 9.57 31.56
CA ASP A 487 -12.51 10.67 32.42
C ASP A 487 -11.61 11.92 32.27
N LYS A 488 -10.43 11.76 31.67
CA LYS A 488 -9.50 12.86 31.33
C LYS A 488 -9.74 13.50 29.96
N ILE A 489 -10.72 13.04 29.18
CA ILE A 489 -10.97 13.56 27.83
C ILE A 489 -11.54 14.99 27.90
N GLN A 490 -10.89 15.94 27.22
CA GLN A 490 -11.31 17.35 27.17
C GLN A 490 -11.35 17.89 25.73
N PRO A 491 -12.37 18.68 25.34
CA PRO A 491 -12.42 19.33 24.03
C PRO A 491 -11.26 20.30 23.78
N ARG A 492 -10.80 20.42 22.53
CA ARG A 492 -9.74 21.36 22.14
C ARG A 492 -10.26 22.81 22.08
N LYS A 493 -9.44 23.78 22.52
CA LYS A 493 -9.72 25.22 22.37
C LYS A 493 -9.63 25.66 20.91
N LYS A 494 -10.58 26.50 20.44
CA LYS A 494 -10.69 26.98 19.04
C LYS A 494 -9.45 27.73 18.53
N ALA A 495 -8.79 28.51 19.39
CA ALA A 495 -7.63 29.32 19.00
C ALA A 495 -6.47 28.47 18.44
N CYS A 496 -6.25 27.26 18.97
CA CYS A 496 -5.19 26.36 18.50
C CYS A 496 -5.41 25.87 17.07
N THR A 497 -6.66 25.77 16.60
CA THR A 497 -7.00 25.30 15.25
C THR A 497 -6.50 26.26 14.17
N LYS A 498 -6.64 27.58 14.38
CA LYS A 498 -6.22 28.59 13.40
C LYS A 498 -4.70 28.63 13.24
N THR A 499 -3.98 28.63 14.36
CA THR A 499 -2.51 28.72 14.38
C THR A 499 -1.85 27.48 13.78
N ASP A 500 -2.34 26.29 14.13
CA ASP A 500 -1.62 25.04 13.82
C ASP A 500 -1.94 24.48 12.42
N ILE A 501 -2.96 25.02 11.72
CA ILE A 501 -3.48 24.42 10.48
C ILE A 501 -3.60 25.45 9.35
N GLU A 502 -4.32 26.54 9.58
CA GLU A 502 -4.74 27.46 8.50
C GLU A 502 -3.56 28.29 7.96
N ALA A 503 -2.80 28.94 8.85
CA ALA A 503 -1.70 29.81 8.45
C ALA A 503 -0.57 29.07 7.69
N PRO A 504 -0.11 27.88 8.13
CA PRO A 504 0.88 27.10 7.38
C PRO A 504 0.42 26.70 5.97
N PHE A 505 -0.88 26.41 5.79
CA PHE A 505 -1.43 26.02 4.49
C PHE A 505 -1.37 27.16 3.47
N LEU A 506 -1.79 28.37 3.86
CA LEU A 506 -1.81 29.53 2.97
C LEU A 506 -0.40 29.94 2.53
N ALA A 507 0.57 29.95 3.46
CA ALA A 507 1.97 30.24 3.13
C ALA A 507 2.54 29.27 2.09
N LYS A 508 2.15 27.99 2.16
CA LYS A 508 2.57 26.97 1.20
C LYS A 508 2.03 27.23 -0.20
N MET A 509 0.79 27.68 -0.35
CA MET A 509 0.21 27.94 -1.68
C MET A 509 0.97 29.06 -2.42
N SER A 510 1.32 30.15 -1.73
CA SER A 510 2.11 31.24 -2.33
C SER A 510 3.48 30.77 -2.82
N SER A 511 4.18 29.96 -2.01
CA SER A 511 5.52 29.45 -2.37
C SER A 511 5.53 28.57 -3.63
N LEU A 512 4.44 27.84 -3.89
CA LEU A 512 4.32 26.99 -5.07
C LEU A 512 4.15 27.80 -6.37
N ALA A 513 3.41 28.91 -6.30
CA ALA A 513 3.23 29.81 -7.43
C ALA A 513 4.56 30.51 -7.80
N GLU A 514 5.33 30.93 -6.80
CA GLU A 514 6.66 31.52 -6.98
C GLU A 514 7.66 30.53 -7.61
N LEU A 515 7.65 29.27 -7.12
CA LEU A 515 8.50 28.22 -7.66
C LEU A 515 8.20 27.92 -9.13
N SER A 516 6.92 27.91 -9.52
CA SER A 516 6.53 27.72 -10.92
C SER A 516 7.11 28.80 -11.84
N MET A 517 7.04 30.08 -11.44
CA MET A 517 7.59 31.20 -12.23
C MET A 517 9.11 31.14 -12.42
N LYS A 518 9.84 30.54 -11.47
CA LYS A 518 11.28 30.34 -11.58
C LYS A 518 11.65 29.34 -12.68
N TYR A 519 10.81 28.32 -12.88
CA TYR A 519 11.05 27.23 -13.84
C TYR A 519 10.41 27.47 -15.20
N PHE A 520 9.26 28.15 -15.22
CA PHE A 520 8.57 28.49 -16.45
C PHE A 520 9.22 29.72 -17.07
N ILE A 521 9.96 29.54 -18.16
CA ILE A 521 10.44 30.64 -19.00
C ILE A 521 9.39 30.84 -20.10
N PRO A 522 8.57 31.91 -20.05
CA PRO A 522 7.69 32.22 -21.16
C PRO A 522 8.54 32.51 -22.40
N ASN A 523 8.16 31.94 -23.54
CA ASN A 523 8.70 32.37 -24.84
C ASN A 523 8.10 33.71 -25.25
#